data_AF-A0A7K0CM90-F1
#
_entry.id   AF-A0A7K0CM90-F1
#
_cell.length_a   1.000
_cell.length_b   1.000
_cell.length_c   1.000
_cell.angle_alpha   90.00
_cell.angle_beta   90.00
_cell.angle_gamma   90.00
#
_symmetry.space_group_name_H-M   'P 1'
#
loop_
_entity.id
_entity.type
_entity.pdbx_description
1 polymer ?
#
loop_
_entity_poly.entity_id
_entity_poly.type
_entity_poly.pdbx_seq_one_letter_code
_entity_poly.pdbx_strand_id
1 'polypeptide(L)' 'MDGQQPERSGPKLDEQILRMLLSGHTDTTIAGRLGIGRRTVQRRIRGMMDLLGVNTRIQLGWHARDHFPL' A
#
# COMPACT_ATOMS: atom_id res chain seq x y z
N MET A 1 9.15 -22.60 -12.82
CA MET A 1 8.34 -21.39 -12.70
C MET A 1 7.33 -21.69 -11.59
N ASP A 2 7.32 -21.15 -10.37
CA ASP A 2 7.83 -19.88 -9.87
C ASP A 2 7.96 -19.92 -8.33
N GLY A 3 9.20 -19.95 -7.84
CA GLY A 3 9.53 -19.97 -6.42
C GLY A 3 10.01 -18.60 -5.92
N GLN A 4 9.22 -17.53 -6.11
CA GLN A 4 9.44 -16.24 -5.43
C GLN A 4 8.20 -15.33 -5.55
N GLN A 5 7.28 -15.37 -4.57
CA GLN A 5 6.31 -14.26 -4.35
C GLN A 5 6.35 -13.63 -2.94
N PRO A 6 7.51 -13.38 -2.30
CA PRO A 6 7.58 -12.49 -1.13
C PRO A 6 7.39 -11.02 -1.53
N GLU A 7 7.75 -10.64 -2.76
CA GLU A 7 7.65 -9.27 -3.27
C GLU A 7 6.18 -8.78 -3.35
N ARG A 8 5.23 -9.69 -3.60
CA ARG A 8 3.79 -9.38 -3.70
C ARG A 8 3.07 -9.42 -2.34
N SER A 9 3.77 -9.54 -1.22
CA SER A 9 3.13 -9.61 0.10
C SER A 9 3.94 -9.05 1.27
N GLY A 10 5.01 -8.29 0.99
CA GLY A 10 5.87 -7.68 1.99
C GLY A 10 5.93 -6.15 1.94
N PRO A 11 6.84 -5.53 2.71
CA PRO A 11 7.00 -4.08 2.82
C PRO A 11 7.13 -3.34 1.47
N LYS A 12 7.77 -3.97 0.47
CA LYS A 12 7.89 -3.43 -0.89
C LYS A 12 6.55 -3.27 -1.61
N LEU A 13 5.57 -4.14 -1.34
CA LEU A 13 4.22 -4.00 -1.90
C LEU A 13 3.49 -2.84 -1.22
N ASP A 14 3.62 -2.74 0.09
CA ASP A 14 3.00 -1.68 0.89
C ASP A 14 3.52 -0.30 0.45
N GLU A 15 4.83 -0.17 0.22
CA GLU A 15 5.46 1.03 -0.34
C GLU A 15 4.90 1.40 -1.74
N GLN A 16 4.78 0.42 -2.65
CA GLN A 16 4.20 0.66 -3.98
C GLN A 16 2.74 1.11 -3.91
N ILE A 17 1.94 0.48 -3.04
CA ILE A 17 0.55 0.87 -2.78
C ILE A 17 0.51 2.31 -2.26
N LEU A 18 1.36 2.63 -1.29
CA LEU A 18 1.42 3.94 -0.65
C LEU A 18 1.82 5.04 -1.64
N ARG A 19 2.85 4.82 -2.46
CA ARG A 19 3.30 5.77 -3.50
C ARG A 19 2.22 6.04 -4.55
N MET A 20 1.47 5.02 -4.95
CA MET A 20 0.36 5.20 -5.88
C MET A 20 -0.85 5.91 -5.24
N LEU A 21 -1.14 5.59 -3.97
CA LEU A 21 -2.20 6.27 -3.22
C LEU A 21 -1.88 7.77 -3.05
N LEU A 22 -0.63 8.10 -2.71
CA LEU A 22 -0.14 9.47 -2.57
C LEU A 22 -0.11 10.25 -3.89
N SER A 23 0.02 9.56 -5.02
CA SER A 23 -0.12 10.16 -6.36
C SER A 23 -1.57 10.24 -6.85
N GLY A 24 -2.55 9.96 -6.00
CA GLY A 24 -3.99 10.15 -6.29
C GLY A 24 -4.67 8.98 -6.99
N HIS A 25 -4.04 7.81 -7.05
CA HIS A 25 -4.66 6.63 -7.67
C HIS A 25 -5.70 6.00 -6.75
N THR A 26 -6.78 5.46 -7.35
CA THR A 26 -7.81 4.71 -6.61
C THR A 26 -7.35 3.28 -6.30
N ASP A 27 -7.94 2.64 -5.28
CA ASP A 27 -7.66 1.24 -4.93
C ASP A 27 -7.83 0.29 -6.14
N THR A 28 -8.80 0.56 -7.02
CA THR A 28 -9.04 -0.23 -8.23
C THR A 28 -7.92 -0.06 -9.25
N THR A 29 -7.45 1.17 -9.47
CA THR A 29 -6.31 1.45 -10.36
C THR A 29 -5.03 0.82 -9.82
N ILE A 30 -4.79 0.93 -8.51
CA ILE A 30 -3.65 0.32 -7.82
C ILE A 30 -3.69 -1.21 -7.99
N ALA A 31 -4.84 -1.83 -7.72
CA ALA A 31 -5.06 -3.26 -7.88
C ALA A 31 -4.73 -3.73 -9.30
N GLY A 32 -5.24 -3.01 -10.31
CA GLY A 32 -4.97 -3.30 -11.72
C GLY A 32 -3.49 -3.21 -12.09
N ARG A 33 -2.79 -2.15 -11.63
CA ARG A 33 -1.36 -1.95 -11.92
C ARG A 33 -0.45 -2.98 -11.24
N LEU A 34 -0.82 -3.46 -10.06
CA LEU A 34 -0.04 -4.43 -9.30
C LEU A 34 -0.43 -5.90 -9.56
N GLY A 35 -1.49 -6.14 -10.34
CA GLY A 35 -1.99 -7.49 -10.60
C GLY A 35 -2.51 -8.21 -9.34
N ILE A 36 -3.08 -7.46 -8.40
CA ILE A 36 -3.65 -8.00 -7.14
C ILE A 36 -5.11 -7.61 -6.99
N GLY A 37 -5.85 -8.31 -6.12
CA GLY A 37 -7.25 -7.99 -5.84
C GLY A 37 -7.40 -6.66 -5.09
N ARG A 38 -8.48 -5.91 -5.38
CA ARG A 38 -8.83 -4.66 -4.65
C ARG A 38 -8.93 -4.85 -3.14
N ARG A 39 -9.47 -5.99 -2.68
CA ARG A 39 -9.53 -6.35 -1.24
C ARG A 39 -8.14 -6.53 -0.63
N THR A 40 -7.16 -7.00 -1.41
CA THR A 40 -5.76 -7.08 -0.96
C THR A 40 -5.18 -5.70 -0.76
N VAL A 41 -5.39 -4.76 -1.70
CA VAL A 41 -4.98 -3.35 -1.55
C VAL A 41 -5.60 -2.74 -0.29
N GLN A 42 -6.91 -2.90 -0.09
CA GLN A 42 -7.62 -2.35 1.07
C GLN A 42 -7.11 -2.92 2.40
N ARG A 43 -6.89 -4.24 2.46
CA ARG A 43 -6.34 -4.89 3.66
C ARG A 43 -4.93 -4.42 3.97
N ARG A 44 -4.10 -4.20 2.95
CA ARG A 44 -2.72 -3.69 3.08
C ARG A 44 -2.72 -2.26 3.61
N ILE A 45 -3.57 -1.39 3.05
CA ILE A 45 -3.76 -0.02 3.56
C ILE A 45 -4.23 -0.04 5.02
N ARG A 46 -5.21 -0.89 5.37
CA ARG A 46 -5.66 -1.05 6.77
C ARG A 46 -4.51 -1.48 7.68
N GLY A 47 -3.72 -2.48 7.27
CA GLY A 47 -2.55 -2.92 8.02
C GLY A 47 -1.53 -1.79 8.25
N MET A 48 -1.21 -1.00 7.22
CA MET A 48 -0.33 0.18 7.38
C MET A 48 -0.91 1.22 8.33
N MET A 49 -2.23 1.47 8.27
CA MET A 49 -2.90 2.38 9.20
C MET A 49 -2.81 1.88 10.65
N ASP A 50 -3.00 0.58 10.86
CA ASP A 50 -2.91 -0.06 12.19
C ASP A 50 -1.50 0.04 12.76
N LEU A 51 -0.47 -0.21 11.94
CA LEU A 51 0.94 -0.12 12.34
C LEU A 51 1.34 1.30 12.75
N LEU A 52 0.75 2.33 12.12
CA LEU A 52 1.05 3.73 12.40
C LEU A 52 0.08 4.37 13.40
N GLY A 53 -0.92 3.63 13.89
CA GLY A 53 -1.93 4.15 14.82
C GLY A 53 -2.83 5.25 14.23
N VAL A 54 -2.99 5.29 12.90
CA VAL A 54 -3.79 6.29 12.20
C VAL A 54 -5.15 5.73 11.79
N ASN A 55 -6.15 6.59 11.63
CA ASN A 55 -7.52 6.17 11.34
C ASN A 55 -8.00 6.59 9.95
N THR A 56 -7.24 7.43 9.25
CA THR A 56 -7.63 7.93 7.93
C THR A 56 -6.49 7.76 6.93
N ARG A 57 -6.86 7.57 5.66
CA ARG A 57 -5.92 7.51 4.54
C ARG A 57 -5.10 8.80 4.39
N ILE A 58 -5.71 9.93 4.75
CA ILE A 58 -5.02 11.23 4.78
C ILE A 58 -3.93 11.19 5.85
N GLN A 59 -4.25 10.81 7.09
CA GLN A 59 -3.25 10.66 8.16
C GLN A 59 -2.15 9.66 7.78
N LEU A 60 -2.51 8.53 7.16
CA LEU A 60 -1.52 7.59 6.61
C LEU A 60 -0.57 8.28 5.63
N GLY A 61 -1.07 9.11 4.73
CA GLY A 61 -0.25 9.87 3.79
C GLY A 61 0.63 10.94 4.45
N TRP A 62 0.15 11.56 5.54
CA TRP A 62 0.97 12.48 6.34
C TRP A 62 2.14 11.76 7.02
N HIS A 63 1.88 10.63 7.68
CA HIS A 63 2.91 9.83 8.37
C HIS A 63 3.86 9.11 7.40
N ALA A 64 3.40 8.79 6.19
CA ALA A 64 4.22 8.14 5.16
C ALA A 64 5.50 8.91 4.86
N ARG A 65 5.45 10.25 4.91
CA ARG A 65 6.58 11.14 4.65
C ARG A 65 7.74 10.95 5.62
N ASP A 66 7.45 10.46 6.83
CA ASP A 66 8.43 10.31 7.90
C ASP A 66 8.98 8.88 7.99
N HIS A 67 8.30 7.90 7.38
CA HIS A 67 8.62 6.47 7.52
C HIS A 67 9.03 5.80 6.19
N PHE A 68 8.68 6.40 5.04
CA PHE A 68 9.05 5.91 3.72
C PHE A 68 9.78 7.02 2.95
N PRO A 69 11.03 6.82 2.51
CA PRO A 69 11.66 7.76 1.59
C PRO A 69 10.89 7.71 0.27
N LEU A 70 10.12 8.77 -0.01
CA LEU A 70 9.30 8.95 -1.22
C LEU A 70 10.15 9.27 -2.46
#